data_AF-A0A927K553-F1
#
_entry.id   AF-A0A927K553-F1
#
_cell.length_a   1.000
_cell.length_b   1.000
_cell.length_c   1.000
_cell.angle_alpha   90.00
_cell.angle_beta   90.00
_cell.angle_gamma   90.00
#
_symmetry.space_group_name_H-M   'P 1'
#
loop_
_entity.id
_entity.type
_entity.pdbx_description
1 polymer ?
#
loop_
_entity_poly.entity_id
_entity_poly.type
_entity_poly.pdbx_seq_one_letter_code
_entity_poly.pdbx_strand_id
1 'polypeptide(L)'
;MPAPHRRNHGETLAKKIDNNASNRGLDDRDNLVASRTRHAKKWEETASTLDRATRAVSDLEQRAKQTRTDFERAGHLSRFSNDVRQHRARLPIVVLRPESPARYWLGYCLRCDLEMWVHRPKPRVPICGRCRHVS
;
A
#
# COMPACT_ATOMS: atom_id res chain seq x y z
N MET A 1 22.71 -58.36 -75.20
CA MET A 1 22.51 -57.16 -74.37
C MET A 1 22.68 -57.54 -72.90
N PRO A 2 23.63 -56.97 -72.13
CA PRO A 2 23.75 -57.28 -70.71
C PRO A 2 22.79 -56.42 -69.86
N ALA A 3 22.29 -56.98 -68.76
CA ALA A 3 21.27 -56.37 -67.89
C ALA A 3 21.84 -55.23 -67.00
N PRO A 4 21.03 -54.20 -66.66
CA PRO A 4 21.49 -53.04 -65.91
C PRO A 4 21.60 -53.28 -64.39
N HIS A 5 22.59 -52.61 -63.82
CA HIS A 5 23.22 -52.72 -62.50
C HIS A 5 22.28 -52.37 -61.32
N ARG A 6 21.84 -53.38 -60.53
CA ARG A 6 20.98 -53.22 -59.33
C ARG A 6 21.76 -53.23 -57.99
N ARG A 7 22.75 -52.36 -57.76
CA ARG A 7 23.56 -52.43 -56.51
C ARG A 7 23.64 -51.21 -55.59
N ASN A 8 23.12 -50.03 -55.94
CA ASN A 8 23.47 -48.81 -55.17
C ASN A 8 22.30 -48.04 -54.52
N HIS A 9 21.09 -48.62 -54.44
CA HIS A 9 19.93 -47.93 -53.85
C HIS A 9 19.97 -47.84 -52.31
N GLY A 10 20.65 -48.77 -51.63
CA GLY A 10 20.76 -48.75 -50.16
C GLY A 10 21.66 -47.66 -49.62
N GLU A 11 22.84 -47.45 -50.22
CA GLU A 11 23.80 -46.43 -49.79
C GLU A 11 23.29 -45.00 -49.99
N THR A 12 22.52 -44.77 -51.05
CA THR A 12 21.92 -43.45 -51.33
C THR A 12 20.79 -43.11 -50.37
N LEU A 13 20.08 -44.13 -49.85
CA LEU A 13 19.10 -43.96 -48.79
C LEU A 13 19.76 -43.71 -47.43
N ALA A 14 20.79 -44.48 -47.07
CA ALA A 14 21.53 -44.30 -45.82
C ALA A 14 22.14 -42.89 -45.72
N LYS A 15 22.81 -42.41 -46.76
CA LYS A 15 23.37 -41.04 -46.80
C LYS A 15 22.31 -39.95 -46.68
N LYS A 16 21.09 -40.18 -47.19
CA LYS A 16 19.97 -39.22 -47.04
C LYS A 16 19.38 -39.19 -45.64
N ILE A 17 19.41 -40.32 -44.92
CA ILE A 17 18.95 -40.40 -43.54
C ILE A 17 19.98 -39.73 -42.62
N ASP A 18 21.27 -40.03 -42.81
CA ASP A 18 22.36 -39.44 -42.01
C ASP A 18 22.43 -37.92 -42.18
N ASN A 19 22.33 -37.42 -43.43
CA ASN A 19 22.33 -35.97 -43.70
C ASN A 19 21.10 -35.23 -43.14
N ASN A 20 19.95 -35.89 -43.01
CA ASN A 20 18.76 -35.29 -42.39
C ASN A 20 18.82 -35.33 -40.85
N ALA A 21 19.47 -36.34 -40.28
CA ALA A 21 19.67 -36.45 -38.84
C ALA A 21 20.71 -35.43 -38.34
N SER A 22 21.77 -35.18 -39.10
CA SER A 22 22.82 -34.21 -38.74
C SER A 22 22.36 -32.75 -38.80
N ASN A 23 21.40 -32.40 -39.67
CA ASN A 23 20.95 -31.02 -39.86
C ASN A 23 19.80 -30.57 -38.93
N ARG A 24 19.21 -31.46 -38.12
CA ARG A 24 18.02 -31.17 -37.29
C ARG A 24 18.27 -31.14 -35.77
N GLY A 25 19.53 -31.27 -35.35
CA GLY A 25 19.83 -31.67 -33.96
C GLY A 25 19.87 -30.55 -32.91
N LEU A 26 20.37 -29.36 -33.26
CA LEU A 26 20.74 -28.35 -32.25
C LEU A 26 20.23 -26.93 -32.59
N ASP A 27 20.45 -26.45 -33.81
CA ASP A 27 20.05 -25.10 -34.21
C ASP A 27 18.53 -24.88 -34.17
N ASP A 28 17.73 -25.88 -34.59
CA ASP A 28 16.27 -25.82 -34.53
C ASP A 28 15.76 -25.80 -33.09
N ARG A 29 16.41 -26.55 -32.19
CA ARG A 29 16.05 -26.59 -30.78
C ARG A 29 16.37 -25.27 -30.09
N ASP A 30 17.55 -24.70 -30.34
CA ASP A 30 17.97 -23.45 -29.74
C ASP A 30 17.15 -22.26 -30.25
N ASN A 31 16.77 -22.27 -31.54
CA ASN A 31 15.82 -21.32 -32.10
C ASN A 31 14.43 -21.42 -31.45
N LEU A 32 13.96 -22.64 -31.17
CA LEU A 32 12.67 -22.87 -30.52
C LEU A 32 12.67 -22.44 -29.05
N VAL A 33 13.78 -22.69 -28.34
CA VAL A 33 14.00 -22.21 -26.97
C VAL A 33 14.09 -20.68 -26.94
N ALA A 34 14.83 -20.07 -27.86
CA ALA A 34 14.95 -18.61 -27.98
C ALA A 34 13.62 -17.94 -28.36
N SER A 35 12.79 -18.61 -29.16
CA SER A 35 11.43 -18.14 -29.45
C SER A 35 10.56 -18.18 -28.19
N ARG A 36 10.55 -19.31 -27.46
CA ARG A 36 9.77 -19.46 -26.22
C ARG A 36 10.16 -18.47 -25.14
N THR A 37 11.46 -18.20 -24.94
CA THR A 37 11.92 -17.23 -23.93
C THR A 37 11.55 -15.79 -24.30
N ARG A 38 11.63 -15.41 -25.58
CA ARG A 38 11.16 -14.10 -26.05
C ARG A 38 9.66 -13.92 -25.85
N HIS A 39 8.86 -14.96 -26.15
CA HIS A 39 7.43 -14.93 -25.90
C HIS A 39 7.11 -14.85 -24.39
N ALA A 40 7.80 -15.62 -23.55
CA ALA A 40 7.61 -15.57 -22.10
C ALA A 40 7.92 -14.18 -21.52
N LYS A 41 9.04 -13.56 -21.93
CA LYS A 41 9.38 -12.18 -21.53
C LYS A 41 8.33 -11.18 -21.98
N LYS A 42 7.86 -11.30 -23.23
CA LYS A 42 6.81 -10.41 -23.75
C LYS A 42 5.51 -10.53 -22.94
N TRP A 43 5.12 -11.74 -22.55
CA TRP A 43 3.95 -11.96 -21.70
C TRP A 43 4.12 -11.35 -20.31
N GLU A 44 5.30 -11.52 -19.69
CA GLU A 44 5.63 -10.93 -18.40
C GLU A 44 5.58 -9.39 -18.43
N GLU A 45 6.14 -8.78 -19.47
CA GLU A 45 6.06 -7.33 -19.70
C GLU A 45 4.60 -6.87 -19.84
N THR A 46 3.79 -7.56 -20.64
CA THR A 46 2.37 -7.20 -20.79
C THR A 46 1.56 -7.38 -19.49
N ALA A 47 1.85 -8.41 -18.71
CA ALA A 47 1.20 -8.65 -17.42
C ALA A 47 1.54 -7.54 -16.41
N SER A 48 2.81 -7.14 -16.35
CA SER A 48 3.26 -6.05 -15.47
C SER A 48 2.66 -4.69 -15.86
N THR A 49 2.44 -4.46 -17.16
CA THR A 49 1.81 -3.24 -17.69
C THR A 49 0.32 -3.18 -17.34
N LEU A 50 -0.38 -4.31 -17.47
CA LEU A 50 -1.79 -4.44 -17.09
C LEU A 50 -1.99 -4.28 -15.57
N ASP A 51 -1.14 -4.90 -14.74
CA ASP A 51 -1.21 -4.78 -13.28
C ASP A 51 -1.04 -3.31 -12.84
N ARG A 52 -0.07 -2.59 -13.42
CA ARG A 52 0.12 -1.16 -13.18
C ARG A 52 -1.10 -0.33 -13.61
N ALA A 53 -1.70 -0.63 -14.75
CA ALA A 53 -2.89 0.06 -15.23
C ALA A 53 -4.11 -0.19 -14.32
N THR A 54 -4.33 -1.42 -13.87
CA THR A 54 -5.43 -1.74 -12.93
C THR A 54 -5.26 -1.07 -11.58
N ARG A 55 -4.03 -1.00 -11.06
CA ARG A 55 -3.73 -0.27 -9.81
C ARG A 55 -3.98 1.24 -9.97
N ALA A 56 -3.59 1.83 -11.10
CA ALA A 56 -3.83 3.25 -11.36
C ALA A 56 -5.34 3.60 -11.45
N VAL A 57 -6.16 2.73 -12.03
CA VAL A 57 -7.63 2.91 -12.04
C VAL A 57 -8.21 2.85 -10.62
N SER A 58 -7.74 1.90 -9.80
CA SER A 58 -8.19 1.79 -8.40
C SER A 58 -7.82 3.03 -7.56
N ASP A 59 -6.66 3.65 -7.83
CA ASP A 59 -6.21 4.86 -7.17
C ASP A 59 -7.05 6.09 -7.57
N LEU A 60 -7.42 6.23 -8.85
CA LEU A 60 -8.31 7.31 -9.29
C LEU A 60 -9.72 7.20 -8.71
N GLU A 61 -10.28 5.99 -8.66
CA GLU A 61 -11.61 5.77 -8.05
C GLU A 61 -11.59 6.06 -6.54
N GLN A 62 -10.53 5.63 -5.84
CA GLN A 62 -10.34 5.93 -4.42
C GLN A 62 -10.21 7.44 -4.17
N ARG A 63 -9.41 8.15 -4.98
CA ARG A 63 -9.30 9.62 -4.89
C ARG A 63 -10.62 10.31 -5.17
N ALA A 64 -11.37 9.89 -6.19
CA ALA A 64 -12.68 10.48 -6.50
C ALA A 64 -13.67 10.29 -5.34
N LYS A 65 -13.70 9.10 -4.71
CA LYS A 65 -14.50 8.84 -3.51
C LYS A 65 -14.07 9.74 -2.35
N GLN A 66 -12.76 9.86 -2.10
CA GLN A 66 -12.24 10.71 -1.04
C GLN A 66 -12.63 12.19 -1.23
N THR A 67 -12.46 12.72 -2.43
CA THR A 67 -12.86 14.11 -2.77
C THR A 67 -14.35 14.33 -2.52
N ARG A 68 -15.21 13.36 -2.87
CA ARG A 68 -16.64 13.45 -2.61
C ARG A 68 -16.93 13.49 -1.11
N THR A 69 -16.30 12.60 -0.32
CA THR A 69 -16.49 12.59 1.14
C THR A 69 -16.00 13.86 1.81
N ASP A 70 -14.91 14.45 1.33
CA ASP A 70 -14.37 15.70 1.86
C ASP A 70 -15.28 16.89 1.53
N PHE A 71 -15.85 16.93 0.31
CA PHE A 71 -16.84 17.93 -0.07
C PHE A 71 -18.10 17.86 0.81
N GLU A 72 -18.64 16.65 1.02
CA GLU A 72 -19.80 16.45 1.90
C GLU A 72 -19.47 16.90 3.32
N ARG A 73 -18.32 16.49 3.87
CA ARG A 73 -17.84 16.88 5.20
C ARG A 73 -17.70 18.40 5.34
N ALA A 74 -17.14 19.09 4.34
CA ALA A 74 -17.03 20.54 4.34
C ALA A 74 -18.40 21.22 4.39
N GLY A 75 -19.39 20.68 3.65
CA GLY A 75 -20.78 21.13 3.71
C GLY A 75 -21.39 21.00 5.12
N HIS A 76 -21.19 19.84 5.77
CA HIS A 76 -21.66 19.62 7.15
C HIS A 76 -21.02 20.58 8.15
N LEU A 77 -19.71 20.81 8.05
CA LEU A 77 -18.99 21.74 8.93
C LEU A 77 -19.47 23.19 8.75
N SER A 78 -19.72 23.61 7.52
CA SER A 78 -20.25 24.94 7.23
C SER A 78 -21.64 25.15 7.84
N ARG A 79 -22.54 24.16 7.69
CA ARG A 79 -23.87 24.18 8.32
C ARG A 79 -23.77 24.24 9.84
N PHE A 80 -22.97 23.36 10.44
CA PHE A 80 -22.76 23.34 11.88
C PHE A 80 -22.19 24.67 12.42
N SER A 81 -21.23 25.26 11.70
CA SER A 81 -20.69 26.58 12.04
C SER A 81 -21.77 27.66 12.05
N ASN A 82 -22.67 27.65 11.06
CA ASN A 82 -23.79 28.58 11.02
C ASN A 82 -24.78 28.34 12.17
N ASP A 83 -25.08 27.07 12.48
CA ASP A 83 -25.96 26.72 13.59
C ASP A 83 -25.39 27.16 14.95
N VAL A 84 -24.06 27.06 15.13
CA VAL A 84 -23.38 27.58 16.34
C VAL A 84 -23.50 29.10 16.42
N ARG A 85 -23.26 29.83 15.31
CA ARG A 85 -23.40 31.30 15.28
C ARG A 85 -24.82 31.78 15.55
N GLN A 86 -25.82 31.00 15.11
CA GLN A 86 -27.24 31.28 15.36
C GLN A 86 -27.72 30.76 16.72
N HIS A 87 -26.82 30.25 17.57
CA HIS A 87 -27.14 29.63 18.86
C HIS A 87 -28.13 28.45 18.80
N ARG A 88 -28.27 27.82 17.62
CA ARG A 88 -29.09 26.62 17.38
C ARG A 88 -28.36 25.33 17.71
N ALA A 89 -27.03 25.37 17.71
CA ALA A 89 -26.16 24.27 18.12
C ALA A 89 -25.13 24.73 19.16
N ARG A 90 -24.67 23.82 20.01
CA ARG A 90 -23.60 24.05 20.98
C ARG A 90 -22.31 23.42 20.49
N LEU A 91 -21.19 24.11 20.69
CA LEU A 91 -19.88 23.53 20.44
C LEU A 91 -19.67 22.30 21.34
N PRO A 92 -19.12 21.19 20.80
CA PRO A 92 -18.76 20.06 21.63
C PRO A 92 -17.68 20.51 22.63
N ILE A 93 -17.97 20.33 23.92
CA ILE A 93 -16.99 20.56 24.98
C ILE A 93 -16.05 19.36 24.96
N VAL A 94 -14.90 19.50 24.32
CA VAL A 94 -13.83 18.49 24.37
C VAL A 94 -13.17 18.60 25.74
N VAL A 95 -13.70 17.86 26.72
CA VAL A 95 -13.00 17.67 27.99
C VAL A 95 -11.85 16.73 27.69
N LEU A 96 -10.64 17.29 27.53
CA LEU A 96 -9.39 16.54 27.51
C LEU A 96 -9.16 15.98 28.92
N ARG A 97 -9.89 14.93 29.28
CA ARG A 97 -9.64 14.19 30.51
C ARG A 97 -8.35 13.41 30.28
N PRO A 98 -7.31 13.60 31.11
CA PRO A 98 -6.12 12.77 31.01
C PRO A 98 -6.50 11.30 31.16
N GLU A 99 -5.95 10.45 30.30
CA GLU A 99 -6.26 9.01 30.20
C GLU A 99 -6.03 8.23 31.50
N SER A 100 -5.23 8.76 32.41
CA SER A 100 -4.87 8.11 33.67
C SER A 100 -5.22 8.97 34.88
N PRO A 101 -5.59 8.36 36.02
CA PRO A 101 -5.77 9.09 37.28
C PRO A 101 -4.45 9.77 37.70
N ALA A 102 -4.54 10.77 38.57
CA ALA A 102 -3.34 11.40 39.13
C ALA A 102 -2.61 10.38 40.01
N ARG A 103 -1.33 10.11 39.73
CA ARG A 103 -0.54 9.05 40.39
C ARG A 103 0.55 9.58 41.31
N TYR A 104 0.97 10.82 41.10
CA TYR A 104 2.13 11.38 41.79
C TYR A 104 1.66 12.35 42.86
N TRP A 105 2.02 12.08 44.11
CA TRP A 105 1.78 13.00 45.20
C TRP A 105 2.73 14.20 45.07
N LEU A 106 2.16 15.40 45.06
CA LEU A 106 2.92 16.65 44.97
C LEU A 106 3.21 17.24 46.38
N GLY A 107 2.37 16.93 47.36
CA GLY A 107 2.41 17.50 48.71
C GLY A 107 1.10 18.19 49.09
N TYR A 108 1.14 18.97 50.17
CA TYR A 108 0.01 19.79 50.64
C TYR A 108 0.08 21.21 50.08
N CYS A 109 -1.08 21.79 49.75
CA CYS A 109 -1.18 23.17 49.29
C CYS A 109 -0.68 24.15 50.36
N LEU A 110 0.30 25.00 50.02
CA LEU A 110 0.91 25.96 50.96
C LEU A 110 -0.06 27.01 51.56
N ARG A 111 -1.29 27.13 51.04
CA ARG A 111 -2.28 28.11 51.53
C ARG A 111 -3.47 27.50 52.25
N CYS A 112 -3.80 26.24 51.99
CA CYS A 112 -5.04 25.64 52.49
C CYS A 112 -4.89 24.19 52.93
N ASP A 113 -3.65 23.68 52.97
CA ASP A 113 -3.28 22.33 53.38
C ASP A 113 -4.04 21.21 52.66
N LEU A 114 -4.61 21.50 51.49
CA LEU A 114 -5.25 20.51 50.65
C LEU A 114 -4.20 19.58 50.04
N GLU A 115 -4.41 18.27 50.17
CA GLU A 115 -3.56 17.27 49.55
C GLU A 115 -3.63 17.34 48.02
N MET A 116 -2.47 17.37 47.35
CA MET A 116 -2.38 17.56 45.91
C MET A 116 -1.75 16.35 45.20
N TRP A 117 -2.46 15.86 44.20
CA TRP A 117 -2.03 14.78 43.30
C TRP A 117 -1.93 15.29 41.86
N VAL A 118 -0.89 14.87 41.13
CA VAL A 118 -0.65 15.29 39.75
C VAL A 118 -0.45 14.09 38.82
N HIS A 119 -0.76 14.29 37.53
CA HIS A 119 -0.59 13.28 36.49
C HIS A 119 0.85 13.15 35.98
N ARG A 120 1.72 14.14 36.24
CA ARG A 120 3.11 14.17 35.76
C ARG A 120 4.06 14.54 36.91
N PRO A 121 5.22 13.89 37.04
CA PRO A 121 6.17 14.09 38.14
C PRO A 121 7.01 15.38 37.99
N LYS A 122 6.47 16.44 37.37
CA LYS A 122 7.24 17.68 37.16
C LYS A 122 7.37 18.44 38.50
N PRO A 123 8.54 19.02 38.81
CA PRO A 123 8.70 19.86 39.98
C PRO A 123 7.77 21.08 39.86
N ARG A 124 6.91 21.26 40.85
CA ARG A 124 5.94 22.37 40.93
C ARG A 124 5.83 22.82 42.38
N VAL A 125 5.55 24.10 42.57
CA VAL A 125 5.16 24.62 43.88
C VAL A 125 3.76 24.07 44.20
N PRO A 126 3.54 23.46 45.39
CA PRO A 126 2.23 22.92 45.74
C PRO A 126 1.28 24.05 46.13
N ILE A 127 0.63 24.67 45.12
CA ILE A 127 -0.45 25.63 45.29
C ILE A 127 -1.64 25.13 44.47
N CYS A 128 -2.77 24.89 45.13
CA CYS A 128 -3.96 24.35 44.47
C CYS A 128 -4.59 25.39 43.53
N GLY A 129 -5.35 24.91 42.52
CA GLY A 129 -5.99 25.80 41.53
C GLY A 129 -6.89 26.86 42.17
N ARG A 130 -7.59 26.52 43.27
CA ARG A 130 -8.42 27.48 44.01
C ARG A 130 -7.58 28.62 44.58
N CYS A 131 -6.47 28.29 45.24
CA CYS A 131 -5.58 29.26 45.86
C CYS A 131 -4.75 30.08 44.85
N ARG A 132 -4.58 29.58 43.62
CA ARG A 132 -3.80 30.23 42.56
C ARG A 132 -4.52 31.41 41.90
N HIS A 133 -5.85 31.43 41.92
CA HIS A 133 -6.66 32.48 41.28
C HIS A 133 -7.11 33.59 42.24
N VAL A 134 -6.79 33.49 43.53
CA VAL A 134 -7.11 34.49 44.56
C VAL A 134 -5.92 35.45 44.74
N SER A 135 -5.47 36.05 43.64
CA SER A 135 -4.36 37.00 43.62
C SER A 135 -4.65 38.11 42.64
#